data_AF-A0A401LAK8-F1
#
_entry.id   AF-A0A401LAK8-F1
#
_cell.length_a   1.000
_cell.length_b   1.000
_cell.length_c   1.000
_cell.angle_alpha   90.00
_cell.angle_beta   90.00
_cell.angle_gamma   90.00
#
_symmetry.space_group_name_H-M   'P 1'
#
loop_
_entity.id
_entity.type
_entity.pdbx_description
1 polymer ?
#
loop_
_entity_poly.entity_id
_entity_poly.type
_entity_poly.pdbx_seq_one_letter_code
_entity_poly.pdbx_strand_id
1 'polypeptide(L)'
;MKNLRRMLACGLLLSQLFCGQAWAAEVHTPCYRNSVDTENSDFDKGEWKYRFTADSGQETVLTEGEKHTFLIINGGLSAEHIIIENGRAFMELGALCDALGLQREEVKDTALSGKTICVENEIYVPVRAFATRLGATVTYGMQEVMPMGNPCINLDNRAQKITKETAVQNVKEKLQLYDPMFRKSESYQKLTPYVGEMQTEFQKLQCVDETASFWVIKGVRLFLVDKATGEIYYKLGESDTGSGSYIETIGKLEETYEDLFENMLLCG
;
A
#
# COMPACT_ATOMS: atom_id res chain seq x y z
N MET A 1 -26.88 1.03 -24.42
CA MET A 1 -27.50 -0.17 -23.80
C MET A 1 -27.15 -1.40 -24.60
N LYS A 2 -26.74 -2.46 -23.90
CA LYS A 2 -26.52 -3.85 -24.34
C LYS A 2 -25.25 -4.13 -25.15
N ASN A 3 -24.18 -4.48 -24.43
CA ASN A 3 -23.37 -5.65 -24.72
C ASN A 3 -22.76 -6.18 -23.40
N LEU A 4 -23.65 -6.45 -22.44
CA LEU A 4 -23.32 -7.25 -21.26
C LEU A 4 -23.98 -8.61 -21.46
N ARG A 5 -23.16 -9.64 -21.62
CA ARG A 5 -23.37 -11.07 -21.29
C ARG A 5 -22.62 -11.94 -22.28
N ARG A 6 -21.51 -12.53 -21.80
CA ARG A 6 -21.11 -13.92 -22.09
C ARG A 6 -20.17 -14.35 -20.95
N MET A 7 -20.72 -15.11 -20.00
CA MET A 7 -19.90 -15.95 -19.11
C MET A 7 -19.26 -17.01 -20.01
N LEU A 8 -17.94 -16.94 -20.17
CA LEU A 8 -17.15 -17.96 -20.85
C LEU A 8 -16.42 -18.77 -19.78
N ALA A 9 -16.80 -20.05 -19.69
CA ALA A 9 -16.12 -21.02 -18.84
C ALA A 9 -14.82 -21.46 -19.55
N CYS A 10 -13.75 -20.69 -19.37
CA CYS A 10 -12.38 -21.07 -19.76
C CYS A 10 -11.67 -21.63 -18.52
N GLY A 11 -10.73 -22.57 -18.66
CA GLY A 11 -10.18 -23.21 -17.48
C GLY A 11 -8.73 -23.63 -17.39
N LEU A 12 -8.38 -23.87 -16.12
CA LEU A 12 -7.08 -24.12 -15.53
C LEU A 12 -7.31 -24.92 -14.25
N LEU A 13 -6.63 -26.06 -14.13
CA LEU A 13 -6.52 -26.85 -12.89
C LEU A 13 -5.13 -26.59 -12.37
N LEU A 14 -5.04 -26.00 -11.18
CA LEU A 14 -3.83 -26.03 -10.37
C LEU A 14 -3.75 -27.41 -9.70
N SER A 15 -3.52 -28.47 -10.48
CA SER A 15 -3.19 -29.78 -9.91
C SER A 15 -1.69 -29.84 -9.71
N GLN A 16 -1.29 -29.85 -8.43
CA GLN A 16 0.09 -29.86 -7.95
C GLN A 16 0.84 -28.55 -8.28
N LEU A 17 0.40 -27.46 -7.64
CA LEU A 17 1.31 -26.35 -7.33
C LEU A 17 2.46 -26.95 -6.50
N PHE A 18 3.55 -27.30 -7.18
CA PHE A 18 4.82 -27.41 -6.51
C PHE A 18 5.09 -26.02 -5.95
N CYS A 19 4.91 -25.86 -4.63
CA CYS A 19 5.57 -24.82 -3.86
C CYS A 19 7.08 -25.11 -3.87
N GLY A 20 7.70 -25.17 -5.05
CA GLY A 20 9.12 -24.90 -5.15
C GLY A 20 9.30 -23.51 -4.55
N GLN A 21 10.22 -23.38 -3.60
CA GLN A 21 10.50 -22.10 -2.97
C GLN A 21 10.79 -21.08 -4.06
N ALA A 22 9.78 -20.28 -4.40
CA ALA A 22 9.94 -19.12 -5.24
C ALA A 22 10.93 -18.24 -4.49
N TRP A 23 12.05 -17.97 -5.16
CA TRP A 23 13.11 -17.15 -4.64
C TRP A 23 12.50 -15.83 -4.20
N ALA A 24 12.90 -15.34 -3.03
CA ALA A 24 12.37 -14.13 -2.42
C ALA A 24 12.25 -13.04 -3.49
N ALA A 25 11.02 -12.69 -3.86
CA ALA A 25 10.76 -11.53 -4.67
C ALA A 25 11.45 -10.34 -3.99
N GLU A 26 12.11 -9.52 -4.79
CA GLU A 26 12.78 -8.32 -4.35
C GLU A 26 11.84 -7.53 -3.43
N VAL A 27 12.32 -7.11 -2.27
CA VAL A 27 11.48 -6.40 -1.30
C VAL A 27 11.17 -5.03 -1.88
N HIS A 28 9.96 -4.87 -2.38
CA HIS A 28 9.49 -3.63 -2.99
C HIS A 28 9.05 -2.64 -1.91
N THR A 29 9.47 -1.38 -2.02
CA THR A 29 9.14 -0.33 -1.06
C THR A 29 7.69 0.18 -1.28
N PRO A 30 6.88 0.35 -0.23
CA PRO A 30 5.54 0.95 -0.31
C PRO A 30 5.59 2.49 -0.37
N CYS A 31 6.76 3.07 -0.59
CA CYS A 31 6.97 4.50 -0.55
C CYS A 31 6.30 5.19 -1.73
N TYR A 32 5.66 6.32 -1.43
CA TYR A 32 5.04 7.16 -2.43
C TYR A 32 5.05 8.63 -2.02
N ARG A 33 4.85 9.49 -3.00
CA ARG A 33 4.52 10.90 -2.84
C ARG A 33 3.28 11.24 -3.65
N ASN A 34 2.33 11.94 -3.02
CA ASN A 34 1.21 12.57 -3.69
C ASN A 34 1.23 14.07 -3.38
N SER A 35 1.18 14.91 -4.41
CA SER A 35 1.16 16.37 -4.24
C SER A 35 0.36 17.04 -5.34
N VAL A 36 0.04 18.32 -5.18
CA VAL A 36 -0.64 19.11 -6.22
C VAL A 36 0.12 19.03 -7.55
N ASP A 37 -0.58 18.71 -8.63
CA ASP A 37 -0.06 18.71 -9.99
C ASP A 37 -0.27 20.08 -10.63
N THR A 38 0.71 20.97 -10.46
CA THR A 38 0.62 22.35 -10.93
C THR A 38 0.55 22.49 -12.45
N GLU A 39 1.00 21.47 -13.18
CA GLU A 39 0.99 21.48 -14.65
C GLU A 39 -0.39 21.14 -15.22
N ASN A 40 -1.10 20.23 -14.55
CA ASN A 40 -2.37 19.70 -15.05
C ASN A 40 -3.60 20.28 -14.36
N SER A 41 -3.43 21.06 -13.29
CA SER A 41 -4.51 21.74 -12.56
C SER A 41 -4.94 23.04 -13.24
N ASP A 42 -6.25 23.32 -13.20
CA ASP A 42 -6.83 24.61 -13.61
C ASP A 42 -7.38 25.30 -12.36
N PHE A 43 -6.50 26.06 -11.69
CA PHE A 43 -6.81 26.74 -10.43
C PHE A 43 -7.89 27.82 -10.58
N ASP A 44 -7.98 28.46 -11.74
CA ASP A 44 -8.97 29.50 -12.01
C ASP A 44 -10.39 28.92 -12.04
N LYS A 45 -10.54 27.66 -12.46
CA LYS A 45 -11.81 26.92 -12.44
C LYS A 45 -12.02 26.10 -11.17
N GLY A 46 -11.04 26.05 -10.26
CA GLY A 46 -11.06 25.19 -9.09
C GLY A 46 -10.92 23.70 -9.42
N GLU A 47 -10.31 23.36 -10.57
CA GLU A 47 -10.05 21.98 -10.97
C GLU A 47 -8.66 21.56 -10.48
N TRP A 48 -8.62 21.02 -9.27
CA TRP A 48 -7.40 20.53 -8.64
C TRP A 48 -7.08 19.10 -9.06
N LYS A 49 -5.83 18.89 -9.52
CA LYS A 49 -5.28 17.56 -9.80
C LYS A 49 -4.08 17.29 -8.92
N TYR A 50 -3.85 16.02 -8.66
CA TYR A 50 -2.79 15.55 -7.76
C TYR A 50 -1.97 14.50 -8.48
N ARG A 51 -0.66 14.57 -8.35
CA ARG A 51 0.27 13.62 -8.94
C ARG A 51 0.74 12.66 -7.87
N PHE A 52 0.37 11.40 -8.04
CA PHE A 52 0.90 10.28 -7.30
C PHE A 52 2.15 9.75 -8.02
N THR A 53 3.21 9.53 -7.27
CA THR A 53 4.46 8.90 -7.72
C THR A 53 4.90 7.88 -6.69
N ALA A 54 5.07 6.62 -7.10
CA ALA A 54 5.68 5.57 -6.28
C ALA A 54 7.18 5.45 -6.59
N ASP A 55 7.95 4.91 -5.64
CA ASP A 55 9.39 4.65 -5.83
C ASP A 55 9.68 3.68 -6.99
N SER A 56 8.72 2.81 -7.32
CA SER A 56 8.77 1.93 -8.48
C SER A 56 8.74 2.68 -9.83
N GLY A 57 8.53 4.00 -9.81
CA GLY A 57 8.34 4.84 -10.99
C GLY A 57 6.91 4.88 -11.51
N GLN A 58 5.96 4.21 -10.83
CA GLN A 58 4.55 4.34 -11.16
C GLN A 58 4.07 5.77 -10.92
N GLU A 59 3.45 6.36 -11.94
CA GLU A 59 2.81 7.67 -11.82
C GLU A 59 1.32 7.57 -12.14
N THR A 60 0.50 8.35 -11.44
CA THR A 60 -0.94 8.46 -11.71
C THR A 60 -1.42 9.85 -11.34
N VAL A 61 -2.23 10.44 -12.20
CA VAL A 61 -2.93 11.71 -11.89
C VAL A 61 -4.26 11.35 -11.22
N LEU A 62 -4.49 11.91 -10.05
CA LEU A 62 -5.69 11.76 -9.25
C LEU A 62 -6.50 13.06 -9.29
N THR A 63 -7.82 12.93 -9.36
CA THR A 63 -8.76 14.05 -9.29
C THR A 63 -9.45 14.04 -7.94
N GLU A 64 -9.75 15.23 -7.40
CA GLU A 64 -10.55 15.33 -6.18
C GLU A 64 -11.91 14.65 -6.32
N GLY A 65 -12.28 13.83 -5.35
CA GLY A 65 -13.54 13.06 -5.35
C GLY A 65 -13.54 11.81 -6.24
N GLU A 66 -12.58 11.66 -7.16
CA GLU A 66 -12.41 10.43 -7.93
C GLU A 66 -11.76 9.34 -7.08
N LYS A 67 -12.29 8.11 -7.17
CA LYS A 67 -11.73 6.96 -6.44
C LYS A 67 -10.86 6.12 -7.35
N HIS A 68 -9.58 6.07 -7.00
CA HIS A 68 -8.58 5.19 -7.58
C HIS A 68 -8.32 4.02 -6.62
N THR A 69 -8.32 2.78 -7.12
CA THR A 69 -8.01 1.61 -6.28
C THR A 69 -6.55 1.24 -6.41
N PHE A 70 -5.78 1.46 -5.33
CA PHE A 70 -4.38 1.07 -5.27
C PHE A 70 -4.23 -0.42 -4.97
N LEU A 71 -3.09 -0.97 -5.35
CA LEU A 71 -2.76 -2.37 -5.15
C LEU A 71 -1.39 -2.47 -4.48
N ILE A 72 -1.35 -3.25 -3.40
CA ILE A 72 -0.12 -3.68 -2.74
C ILE A 72 -0.01 -5.18 -2.88
N ILE A 73 1.14 -5.66 -3.35
CA ILE A 73 1.46 -7.08 -3.44
C ILE A 73 2.80 -7.31 -2.76
N ASN A 74 2.83 -8.20 -1.76
CA ASN A 74 4.04 -8.60 -1.06
C ASN A 74 4.82 -7.38 -0.52
N GLY A 75 4.09 -6.44 0.09
CA GLY A 75 4.64 -5.19 0.65
C GLY A 75 4.90 -4.07 -0.36
N GLY A 76 4.95 -4.37 -1.66
CA GLY A 76 5.22 -3.38 -2.71
C GLY A 76 3.98 -2.76 -3.34
N LEU A 77 4.05 -1.49 -3.72
CA LEU A 77 3.06 -0.88 -4.60
C LEU A 77 3.14 -1.49 -6.00
N SER A 78 1.99 -1.87 -6.53
CA SER A 78 1.87 -2.55 -7.82
C SER A 78 1.06 -1.72 -8.81
N ALA A 79 1.56 -1.68 -10.05
CA ALA A 79 0.88 -1.05 -11.18
C ALA A 79 -0.09 -2.00 -11.91
N GLU A 80 -0.30 -3.21 -11.40
CA GLU A 80 -1.15 -4.20 -12.06
C GLU A 80 -2.60 -3.73 -12.14
N HIS A 81 -3.22 -3.98 -13.29
CA HIS A 81 -4.55 -3.49 -13.58
C HIS A 81 -5.62 -4.29 -12.80
N ILE A 82 -6.46 -3.57 -12.06
CA ILE A 82 -7.61 -4.12 -11.34
C ILE A 82 -8.91 -3.61 -11.95
N ILE A 83 -9.81 -4.54 -12.27
CA ILE A 83 -11.19 -4.24 -12.65
C ILE A 83 -12.07 -4.42 -11.41
N ILE A 84 -12.83 -3.37 -11.05
CA ILE A 84 -13.87 -3.45 -10.03
C ILE A 84 -15.23 -3.58 -10.72
N GLU A 85 -15.85 -4.76 -10.63
CA GLU A 85 -17.20 -4.99 -11.16
C GLU A 85 -18.12 -5.54 -10.07
N ASN A 86 -19.28 -4.90 -9.86
CA ASN A 86 -20.27 -5.30 -8.86
C ASN A 86 -19.67 -5.52 -7.45
N GLY A 87 -18.75 -4.65 -7.04
CA GLY A 87 -18.08 -4.70 -5.74
C GLY A 87 -17.04 -5.83 -5.61
N ARG A 88 -16.62 -6.45 -6.71
CA ARG A 88 -15.57 -7.48 -6.74
C ARG A 88 -14.39 -7.00 -7.55
N ALA A 89 -13.20 -7.26 -7.04
CA ALA A 89 -11.96 -6.99 -7.74
C ALA A 89 -11.53 -8.18 -8.58
N PHE A 90 -11.09 -7.89 -9.80
CA PHE A 90 -10.58 -8.84 -10.77
C PHE A 90 -9.20 -8.39 -11.25
N MET A 91 -8.30 -9.34 -11.43
CA MET A 91 -6.96 -9.13 -11.98
C MET A 91 -6.73 -10.17 -13.07
N GLU A 92 -5.89 -9.83 -14.05
CA GLU A 92 -5.39 -10.77 -15.04
C GLU A 92 -4.65 -11.93 -14.33
N LEU A 93 -4.93 -13.17 -14.75
CA LEU A 93 -4.45 -14.36 -14.05
C LEU A 93 -2.93 -14.50 -14.12
N GLY A 94 -2.33 -14.18 -15.27
CA GLY A 94 -0.89 -14.13 -15.47
C GLY A 94 -0.23 -13.18 -14.48
N ALA A 95 -0.65 -11.93 -14.45
CA ALA A 95 -0.22 -10.92 -13.49
C ALA A 95 -0.35 -11.38 -12.03
N LEU A 96 -1.49 -11.97 -11.65
CA LEU A 96 -1.67 -12.48 -10.29
C LEU A 96 -0.70 -13.60 -9.95
N CYS A 97 -0.48 -14.55 -10.87
CA CYS A 97 0.47 -15.64 -10.67
C CYS A 97 1.91 -15.12 -10.58
N ASP A 98 2.30 -14.24 -11.50
CA ASP A 98 3.65 -13.67 -11.57
C ASP A 98 3.94 -12.84 -10.31
N ALA A 99 3.00 -12.01 -9.87
CA ALA A 99 3.11 -11.20 -8.66
C ALA A 99 3.22 -12.04 -7.37
N LEU A 100 2.62 -13.23 -7.35
CA LEU A 100 2.74 -14.19 -6.25
C LEU A 100 3.94 -15.13 -6.40
N GLY A 101 4.77 -14.95 -7.44
CA GLY A 101 5.96 -15.77 -7.69
C GLY A 101 5.65 -17.21 -8.09
N LEU A 102 4.48 -17.45 -8.69
CA LEU A 102 4.01 -18.78 -9.05
C LEU A 102 4.40 -19.13 -10.49
N GLN A 103 4.87 -20.36 -10.69
CA GLN A 103 5.07 -20.89 -12.03
C GLN A 103 3.73 -21.26 -12.67
N ARG A 104 3.58 -20.88 -13.94
CA ARG A 104 2.40 -21.17 -14.75
C ARG A 104 2.70 -22.37 -15.64
N GLU A 105 1.84 -23.38 -15.58
CA GLU A 105 1.83 -24.48 -16.56
C GLU A 105 0.52 -24.41 -17.32
N GLU A 106 0.61 -24.23 -18.64
CA GLU A 106 -0.57 -24.27 -19.51
C GLU A 106 -1.00 -25.71 -19.74
N VAL A 107 -2.09 -26.12 -19.11
CA VAL A 107 -2.70 -27.43 -19.34
C VAL A 107 -3.89 -27.26 -20.29
N LYS A 108 -3.80 -27.90 -21.47
CA LYS A 108 -4.95 -28.00 -22.39
C LYS A 108 -6.06 -28.85 -21.75
N ASP A 109 -7.32 -28.46 -21.95
CA ASP A 109 -8.54 -29.19 -21.55
C ASP A 109 -8.98 -29.14 -20.08
N THR A 110 -9.02 -27.96 -19.48
CA THR A 110 -9.59 -27.79 -18.13
C THR A 110 -10.63 -26.67 -18.05
N ALA A 111 -11.60 -26.74 -17.11
CA ALA A 111 -12.60 -25.71 -16.81
C ALA A 111 -12.34 -25.04 -15.43
N LEU A 112 -12.28 -23.70 -15.35
CA LEU A 112 -12.20 -22.99 -14.06
C LEU A 112 -13.61 -22.94 -13.48
N SER A 113 -13.80 -23.55 -12.31
CA SER A 113 -15.05 -23.41 -11.56
C SER A 113 -15.05 -22.02 -10.89
N GLY A 114 -15.48 -20.98 -11.60
CA GLY A 114 -15.54 -19.64 -11.05
C GLY A 114 -16.08 -18.59 -12.02
N LYS A 115 -16.62 -17.49 -11.46
CA LYS A 115 -17.02 -16.30 -12.22
C LYS A 115 -15.77 -15.56 -12.70
N THR A 116 -15.14 -16.02 -13.78
CA THR A 116 -14.08 -15.30 -14.47
C THR A 116 -14.67 -14.33 -15.49
N ILE A 117 -13.88 -13.33 -15.89
CA ILE A 117 -14.21 -12.41 -16.97
C ILE A 117 -13.12 -12.59 -18.04
N CYS A 118 -13.50 -12.57 -19.32
CA CYS A 118 -12.54 -12.54 -20.43
C CYS A 118 -12.56 -11.15 -21.04
N VAL A 119 -11.42 -10.47 -21.08
CA VAL A 119 -11.25 -9.14 -21.68
C VAL A 119 -10.14 -9.25 -22.71
N GLU A 120 -10.43 -9.01 -23.98
CA GLU A 120 -9.42 -8.98 -25.06
C GLU A 120 -8.51 -10.22 -25.13
N ASN A 121 -9.09 -11.41 -24.89
CA ASN A 121 -8.42 -12.71 -24.78
C ASN A 121 -7.64 -12.98 -23.47
N GLU A 122 -7.58 -12.02 -22.56
CA GLU A 122 -7.01 -12.20 -21.23
C GLU A 122 -8.04 -12.71 -20.22
N ILE A 123 -7.59 -13.60 -19.32
CA ILE A 123 -8.44 -14.19 -18.28
C ILE A 123 -8.31 -13.38 -17.00
N TYR A 124 -9.39 -12.71 -16.63
CA TYR A 124 -9.50 -12.00 -15.37
C TYR A 124 -10.19 -12.86 -14.31
N VAL A 125 -9.55 -12.99 -13.15
CA VAL A 125 -9.99 -13.83 -12.06
C VAL A 125 -10.34 -13.00 -10.81
N PRO A 126 -11.34 -13.41 -10.01
CA PRO A 126 -11.65 -12.74 -8.75
C PRO A 126 -10.46 -12.80 -7.79
N VAL A 127 -9.90 -11.64 -7.45
CA VAL A 127 -8.65 -11.52 -6.68
C VAL A 127 -8.72 -12.30 -5.37
N ARG A 128 -9.70 -12.02 -4.51
CA ARG A 128 -9.83 -12.69 -3.20
C ARG A 128 -9.92 -14.21 -3.32
N ALA A 129 -10.74 -14.72 -4.23
CA ALA A 129 -10.99 -16.16 -4.32
C ALA A 129 -9.75 -16.91 -4.83
N PHE A 130 -9.03 -16.34 -5.79
CA PHE A 130 -7.85 -16.97 -6.39
C PHE A 130 -6.62 -16.79 -5.51
N ALA A 131 -6.31 -15.58 -5.07
CA ALA A 131 -5.15 -15.31 -4.24
C ALA A 131 -5.17 -16.14 -2.94
N THR A 132 -6.33 -16.24 -2.26
CA THR A 132 -6.45 -17.08 -1.07
C THR A 132 -6.26 -18.56 -1.34
N ARG A 133 -6.75 -19.08 -2.49
CA ARG A 133 -6.50 -20.46 -2.90
C ARG A 133 -5.02 -20.73 -3.21
N LEU A 134 -4.31 -19.68 -3.64
CA LEU A 134 -2.87 -19.67 -3.91
C LEU A 134 -2.02 -19.41 -2.65
N GLY A 135 -2.63 -19.39 -1.47
CA GLY A 135 -1.92 -19.22 -0.19
C GLY A 135 -1.64 -17.77 0.20
N ALA A 136 -2.19 -16.78 -0.52
CA ALA A 136 -2.06 -15.37 -0.17
C ALA A 136 -3.16 -14.90 0.79
N THR A 137 -2.78 -14.04 1.73
CA THR A 137 -3.72 -13.25 2.53
C THR A 137 -4.21 -12.06 1.71
N VAL A 138 -5.48 -11.67 1.86
CA VAL A 138 -6.08 -10.56 1.11
C VAL A 138 -6.84 -9.61 2.04
N THR A 139 -6.50 -8.32 2.00
CA THR A 139 -7.20 -7.24 2.72
C THR A 139 -7.73 -6.19 1.74
N TYR A 140 -8.86 -5.57 2.08
CA TYR A 140 -9.50 -4.51 1.30
C TYR A 140 -9.79 -3.31 2.21
N GLY A 141 -9.72 -2.10 1.65
CA GLY A 141 -10.33 -0.91 2.26
C GLY A 141 -9.41 -0.07 3.14
N MET A 142 -8.10 -0.10 2.90
CA MET A 142 -7.12 0.72 3.65
C MET A 142 -7.13 2.20 3.21
N GLN A 143 -8.20 2.94 3.54
CA GLN A 143 -8.33 4.35 3.16
C GLN A 143 -7.31 5.24 3.86
N GLU A 144 -6.93 4.93 5.11
CA GLU A 144 -5.97 5.77 5.85
C GLU A 144 -4.54 5.69 5.30
N VAL A 145 -4.21 4.65 4.55
CA VAL A 145 -2.84 4.40 4.06
C VAL A 145 -2.58 5.03 2.71
N MET A 146 -3.54 4.97 1.79
CA MET A 146 -3.40 5.55 0.46
C MET A 146 -3.71 7.04 0.44
N PRO A 147 -3.17 7.79 -0.53
CA PRO A 147 -3.45 9.23 -0.64
C PRO A 147 -4.93 9.50 -0.90
N MET A 148 -5.41 10.64 -0.41
CA MET A 148 -6.77 11.17 -0.64
C MET A 148 -7.88 10.19 -0.21
N GLY A 149 -7.61 9.35 0.80
CA GLY A 149 -8.57 8.36 1.30
C GLY A 149 -8.96 7.32 0.24
N ASN A 150 -8.08 7.03 -0.72
CA ASN A 150 -8.35 6.06 -1.77
C ASN A 150 -8.34 4.61 -1.23
N PRO A 151 -9.15 3.71 -1.78
CA PRO A 151 -9.10 2.31 -1.39
C PRO A 151 -7.80 1.64 -1.83
N CYS A 152 -7.36 0.66 -1.05
CA CYS A 152 -6.29 -0.26 -1.43
C CYS A 152 -6.74 -1.72 -1.26
N ILE A 153 -6.28 -2.55 -2.18
CA ILE A 153 -6.30 -4.01 -2.10
C ILE A 153 -4.88 -4.45 -1.77
N ASN A 154 -4.71 -5.27 -0.73
CA ASN A 154 -3.41 -5.75 -0.29
C ASN A 154 -3.38 -7.28 -0.36
N LEU A 155 -2.36 -7.82 -1.02
CA LEU A 155 -2.10 -9.24 -1.23
C LEU A 155 -0.73 -9.58 -0.66
N ASP A 156 -0.62 -10.67 0.12
CA ASP A 156 0.69 -11.12 0.59
C ASP A 156 0.73 -12.64 0.74
N ASN A 157 1.71 -13.29 0.12
CA ASN A 157 2.00 -14.72 0.27
C ASN A 157 3.36 -15.02 0.89
N ARG A 158 4.08 -14.00 1.37
CA ARG A 158 5.36 -14.15 2.07
C ARG A 158 5.12 -14.73 3.47
N ALA A 159 6.15 -15.40 3.98
CA ALA A 159 6.14 -15.84 5.37
C ALA A 159 6.18 -14.63 6.32
N GLN A 160 5.15 -14.49 7.15
CA GLN A 160 5.05 -13.44 8.15
C GLN A 160 5.86 -13.83 9.39
N LYS A 161 6.88 -13.04 9.71
CA LYS A 161 7.85 -13.30 10.81
C LYS A 161 7.64 -12.38 12.01
N ILE A 162 6.99 -11.24 11.80
CA ILE A 162 6.84 -10.19 12.80
C ILE A 162 5.47 -10.30 13.45
N THR A 163 5.45 -10.47 14.77
CA THR A 163 4.22 -10.43 15.56
C THR A 163 3.75 -8.99 15.75
N LYS A 164 2.47 -8.81 16.09
CA LYS A 164 1.90 -7.50 16.42
C LYS A 164 2.68 -6.81 17.55
N GLU A 165 2.99 -7.54 18.62
CA GLU A 165 3.69 -7.02 19.79
C GLU A 165 5.12 -6.60 19.42
N THR A 166 5.82 -7.43 18.64
CA THR A 166 7.15 -7.10 18.10
C THR A 166 7.09 -5.86 17.22
N ALA A 167 6.08 -5.71 16.36
CA ALA A 167 5.95 -4.53 15.50
C ALA A 167 5.82 -3.23 16.31
N VAL A 168 4.94 -3.21 17.30
CA VAL A 168 4.76 -2.04 18.19
C VAL A 168 6.06 -1.72 18.93
N GLN A 169 6.73 -2.74 19.47
CA GLN A 169 7.99 -2.55 20.18
C GLN A 169 9.11 -2.04 19.27
N ASN A 170 9.23 -2.56 18.05
CA ASN A 170 10.23 -2.13 17.06
C ASN A 170 10.07 -0.64 16.70
N VAL A 171 8.83 -0.19 16.46
CA VAL A 171 8.56 1.24 16.18
C VAL A 171 8.97 2.09 17.38
N LYS A 172 8.58 1.70 18.60
CA LYS A 172 8.92 2.41 19.82
C LYS A 172 10.43 2.54 20.02
N GLU A 173 11.16 1.44 19.88
CA GLU A 173 12.63 1.41 20.02
C GLU A 173 13.32 2.29 18.97
N LYS A 174 12.87 2.24 17.71
CA LYS A 174 13.42 3.10 16.64
C LYS A 174 13.19 4.57 16.90
N LEU A 175 11.98 4.97 17.33
CA LEU A 175 11.70 6.37 17.67
C LEU A 175 12.52 6.85 18.87
N GLN A 176 12.68 6.00 19.90
CA GLN A 176 13.54 6.30 21.05
C GLN A 176 15.02 6.42 20.67
N LEU A 177 15.49 5.62 19.71
CA LEU A 177 16.84 5.70 19.17
C LEU A 177 17.07 7.02 18.42
N TYR A 178 16.10 7.45 17.61
CA TYR A 178 16.24 8.64 16.77
C TYR A 178 15.98 9.96 17.50
N ASP A 179 15.17 9.99 18.57
CA ASP A 179 14.87 11.24 19.30
C ASP A 179 16.15 11.99 19.77
N PRO A 180 17.15 11.36 20.42
CA PRO A 180 18.39 12.04 20.78
C PRO A 180 19.21 12.52 19.58
N MET A 181 19.14 11.83 18.44
CA MET A 181 19.83 12.23 17.20
C MET A 181 19.16 13.47 16.61
N PHE A 182 17.84 13.45 16.51
CA PHE A 182 17.05 14.58 16.04
C PHE A 182 17.21 15.82 16.92
N ARG A 183 17.21 15.68 18.26
CA ARG A 183 17.43 16.82 19.17
C ARG A 183 18.78 17.52 19.01
N LYS A 184 19.77 16.82 18.42
CA LYS A 184 21.09 17.40 18.12
C LYS A 184 21.16 17.99 16.72
N SER A 185 20.16 17.75 15.86
CA SER A 185 20.13 18.26 14.49
C SER A 185 20.00 19.78 14.49
N GLU A 186 20.53 20.39 13.42
CA GLU A 186 20.44 21.84 13.24
C GLU A 186 18.99 22.28 13.05
N SER A 187 18.18 21.47 12.34
CA SER A 187 16.75 21.72 12.15
C SER A 187 16.00 21.86 13.46
N TYR A 188 16.26 20.96 14.40
CA TYR A 188 15.60 20.99 15.70
C TYR A 188 15.98 22.22 16.54
N GLN A 189 17.24 22.65 16.50
CA GLN A 189 17.70 23.84 17.22
C GLN A 189 17.00 25.13 16.76
N LYS A 190 16.42 25.12 15.54
CA LYS A 190 15.62 26.23 15.00
C LYS A 190 14.15 26.18 15.45
N LEU A 191 13.69 25.05 16.00
CA LEU A 191 12.27 24.76 16.33
C LEU A 191 12.02 24.54 17.84
N THR A 192 12.98 24.92 18.70
CA THR A 192 13.10 24.56 20.12
C THR A 192 11.94 24.84 21.10
N PRO A 193 10.95 25.72 20.86
CA PRO A 193 9.89 25.97 21.86
C PRO A 193 8.90 24.80 22.14
N TYR A 194 8.89 23.70 21.36
CA TYR A 194 7.74 22.75 21.28
C TYR A 194 7.99 21.30 21.75
N VAL A 195 8.96 21.06 22.62
CA VAL A 195 9.64 19.74 22.71
C VAL A 195 9.08 18.74 23.72
N GLY A 196 8.34 19.18 24.73
CA GLY A 196 8.06 18.39 25.94
C GLY A 196 7.26 17.09 25.73
N GLU A 197 6.58 16.93 24.60
CA GLU A 197 5.50 15.95 24.48
C GLU A 197 5.89 14.62 23.81
N MET A 198 6.99 14.57 23.04
CA MET A 198 7.32 13.41 22.18
C MET A 198 7.47 12.08 22.96
N GLN A 199 8.11 12.10 24.13
CA GLN A 199 8.33 10.88 24.91
C GLN A 199 7.02 10.29 25.46
N THR A 200 6.06 11.15 25.77
CA THR A 200 4.70 10.74 26.18
C THR A 200 3.97 10.13 24.99
N GLU A 201 4.10 10.71 23.80
CA GLU A 201 3.46 10.18 22.59
C GLU A 201 3.99 8.79 22.19
N PHE A 202 5.27 8.51 22.41
CA PHE A 202 5.83 7.17 22.16
C PHE A 202 5.21 6.09 23.06
N GLN A 203 4.71 6.44 24.24
CA GLN A 203 4.02 5.48 25.12
C GLN A 203 2.60 5.16 24.63
N LYS A 204 2.02 6.00 23.78
CA LYS A 204 0.66 5.84 23.24
C LYS A 204 0.61 4.98 21.97
N LEU A 205 1.76 4.55 21.45
CA LEU A 205 1.83 3.70 20.25
C LEU A 205 1.05 2.41 20.46
N GLN A 206 0.12 2.15 19.55
CA GLN A 206 -0.67 0.92 19.55
C GLN A 206 -0.96 0.47 18.12
N CYS A 207 -0.95 -0.84 17.91
CA CYS A 207 -1.44 -1.40 16.65
C CYS A 207 -2.98 -1.35 16.65
N VAL A 208 -3.52 -0.57 15.71
CA VAL A 208 -4.95 -0.27 15.57
C VAL A 208 -5.62 -1.09 14.47
N ASP A 209 -4.85 -1.59 13.51
CA ASP A 209 -5.34 -2.38 12.39
C ASP A 209 -4.23 -3.27 11.79
N GLU A 210 -4.60 -4.14 10.87
CA GLU A 210 -3.68 -4.96 10.10
C GLU A 210 -4.11 -5.15 8.64
N THR A 211 -3.13 -5.36 7.79
CA THR A 211 -3.30 -5.66 6.37
C THR A 211 -2.64 -6.99 6.05
N ALA A 212 -2.80 -7.48 4.82
CA ALA A 212 -2.11 -8.70 4.40
C ALA A 212 -0.58 -8.56 4.57
N SER A 213 -0.02 -7.38 4.26
CA SER A 213 1.43 -7.13 4.33
C SER A 213 1.90 -6.42 5.61
N PHE A 214 1.05 -5.67 6.32
CA PHE A 214 1.49 -4.70 7.33
C PHE A 214 0.71 -4.77 8.65
N TRP A 215 1.40 -4.55 9.76
CA TRP A 215 0.78 -4.06 11.00
C TRP A 215 0.62 -2.54 10.92
N VAL A 216 -0.57 -2.03 11.25
CA VAL A 216 -0.86 -0.59 11.24
C VAL A 216 -0.83 -0.07 12.67
N ILE A 217 0.10 0.83 12.94
CA ILE A 217 0.37 1.37 14.28
C ILE A 217 0.07 2.86 14.29
N LYS A 218 -0.80 3.27 15.22
CA LYS A 218 -1.17 4.67 15.42
C LYS A 218 -0.43 5.23 16.63
N GLY A 219 0.13 6.42 16.46
CA GLY A 219 0.69 7.26 17.51
C GLY A 219 0.82 8.68 16.98
N VAL A 220 2.01 9.26 17.11
CA VAL A 220 2.37 10.57 16.54
C VAL A 220 2.09 10.69 15.03
N ARG A 221 2.21 9.57 14.32
CA ARG A 221 1.86 9.39 12.91
C ARG A 221 1.31 7.97 12.73
N LEU A 222 0.81 7.70 11.54
CA LEU A 222 0.48 6.34 11.12
C LEU A 222 1.77 5.64 10.69
N PHE A 223 2.11 4.52 11.33
CA PHE A 223 3.23 3.67 10.99
C PHE A 223 2.73 2.36 10.38
N LEU A 224 3.50 1.83 9.43
CA LEU A 224 3.28 0.54 8.80
C LEU A 224 4.52 -0.31 9.04
N VAL A 225 4.34 -1.49 9.62
CA VAL A 225 5.43 -2.44 9.83
C VAL A 225 5.21 -3.65 8.95
N ASP A 226 6.14 -3.90 8.03
CA ASP A 226 6.06 -5.05 7.14
C ASP A 226 6.13 -6.35 7.97
N LYS A 227 5.14 -7.22 7.78
CA LYS A 227 4.99 -8.47 8.54
C LYS A 227 6.06 -9.50 8.20
N ALA A 228 6.65 -9.44 7.01
CA ALA A 228 7.69 -10.36 6.54
C ALA A 228 9.10 -9.88 6.89
N THR A 229 9.37 -8.57 6.75
CA THR A 229 10.72 -8.00 6.91
C THR A 229 10.93 -7.25 8.23
N GLY A 230 9.87 -6.70 8.81
CA GLY A 230 9.95 -5.82 9.98
C GLY A 230 10.41 -4.39 9.66
N GLU A 231 10.52 -4.05 8.38
CA GLU A 231 10.76 -2.68 7.95
C GLU A 231 9.62 -1.77 8.37
N ILE A 232 9.98 -0.55 8.76
CA ILE A 232 9.04 0.43 9.30
C ILE A 232 8.92 1.57 8.30
N TYR A 233 7.69 1.85 7.92
CA TYR A 233 7.29 3.00 7.11
C TYR A 233 6.38 3.89 7.94
N TYR A 234 6.23 5.14 7.52
CA TYR A 234 5.30 6.06 8.16
C TYR A 234 4.68 6.99 7.14
N LYS A 235 3.46 7.42 7.42
CA LYS A 235 2.70 8.35 6.58
C LYS A 235 2.87 9.79 7.07
N LEU A 236 3.12 10.71 6.14
CA LEU A 236 2.99 12.16 6.32
C LEU A 236 1.83 12.70 5.50
N GLY A 237 1.27 13.81 5.96
CA GLY A 237 0.09 14.42 5.35
C GLY A 237 -1.22 13.75 5.75
N GLU A 238 -2.26 14.56 5.78
CA GLU A 238 -3.64 14.11 5.96
C GLU A 238 -4.34 14.07 4.60
N SER A 239 -5.48 13.38 4.53
CA SER A 239 -6.22 13.20 3.27
C SER A 239 -7.06 14.42 2.86
N ASP A 240 -6.83 15.56 3.49
CA ASP A 240 -7.55 16.81 3.27
C ASP A 240 -6.98 17.55 2.05
N THR A 241 -7.71 17.43 0.94
CA THR A 241 -7.39 17.99 -0.37
C THR A 241 -7.87 19.44 -0.52
N GLY A 242 -7.53 20.10 -1.63
CA GLY A 242 -8.03 21.43 -2.00
C GLY A 242 -7.20 22.60 -1.47
N SER A 243 -5.99 22.33 -0.95
CA SER A 243 -5.02 23.38 -0.57
C SER A 243 -3.81 23.40 -1.50
N GLY A 244 -3.27 24.60 -1.74
CA GLY A 244 -2.06 24.78 -2.56
C GLY A 244 -0.78 24.17 -1.96
N SER A 245 -0.83 23.71 -0.71
CA SER A 245 0.28 23.09 0.02
C SER A 245 0.08 21.59 0.26
N TYR A 246 -0.94 20.97 -0.36
CA TYR A 246 -1.24 19.57 -0.14
C TYR A 246 -0.07 18.66 -0.53
N ILE A 247 0.32 17.80 0.41
CA ILE A 247 1.30 16.74 0.23
C ILE A 247 0.96 15.57 1.17
N GLU A 248 0.90 14.36 0.62
CA GLU A 248 0.82 13.10 1.37
C GLU A 248 1.98 12.19 0.93
N THR A 249 2.67 11.55 1.87
CA THR A 249 3.76 10.62 1.55
C THR A 249 3.73 9.39 2.44
N ILE A 250 4.29 8.28 1.94
CA ILE A 250 4.80 7.20 2.77
C ILE A 250 6.30 7.12 2.55
N GLY A 251 7.06 7.18 3.64
CA GLY A 251 8.52 7.06 3.63
C GLY A 251 9.01 5.96 4.56
N LYS A 252 10.20 5.41 4.27
CA LYS A 252 10.88 4.46 5.15
C LYS A 252 11.48 5.20 6.34
N LEU A 253 11.15 4.75 7.55
CA LEU A 253 11.56 5.43 8.79
C LEU A 253 13.08 5.60 8.89
N GLU A 254 13.86 4.63 8.41
CA GLU A 254 15.32 4.70 8.47
C GLU A 254 15.94 5.77 7.57
N GLU A 255 15.25 6.14 6.48
CA GLU A 255 15.76 7.05 5.46
C GLU A 255 15.30 8.48 5.69
N THR A 256 14.08 8.66 6.21
CA THR A 256 13.44 9.97 6.29
C THR A 256 13.06 10.35 7.73
N TYR A 257 13.70 9.78 8.76
CA TYR A 257 13.35 10.06 10.17
C TYR A 257 13.36 11.56 10.51
N GLU A 258 14.28 12.35 9.95
CA GLU A 258 14.34 13.80 10.21
C GLU A 258 13.04 14.49 9.79
N ASP A 259 12.51 14.16 8.60
CA ASP A 259 11.23 14.67 8.11
C ASP A 259 10.06 14.33 9.04
N LEU A 260 10.05 13.11 9.60
CA LEU A 260 9.05 12.70 10.60
C LEU A 260 9.08 13.65 11.80
N PHE A 261 10.25 13.86 12.38
CA PHE A 261 10.39 14.65 13.59
C PHE A 261 10.15 16.15 13.36
N GLU A 262 10.60 16.70 12.23
CA GLU A 262 10.26 18.08 11.84
C GLU A 262 8.75 18.26 11.70
N ASN A 263 8.06 17.33 11.04
CA ASN A 263 6.61 17.36 10.90
C ASN A 263 5.87 17.23 12.23
N MET A 264 6.38 16.41 13.17
CA MET A 264 5.79 16.31 14.51
C MET A 264 5.83 17.64 15.25
N LEU A 265 6.89 18.44 15.09
CA LEU A 265 7.00 19.76 15.73
C LEU A 265 6.10 20.83 15.09
N LEU A 266 5.85 20.73 13.78
CA LEU A 266 5.02 21.70 13.05
C LEU A 266 3.51 21.48 13.24
N CYS A 267 3.10 20.23 13.49
CA CYS A 267 1.69 19.85 13.67
C CYS A 267 1.29 19.59 15.14
N GLY A 268 2.23 19.75 16.08
CA GLY A 268 2.02 19.62 17.52
C GLY A 268 1.51 20.91 18.16
#